data_AF-A0A920LG28-F1
#
_entry.id   AF-A0A920LG28-F1
#
_cell.length_a   1.000
_cell.length_b   1.000
_cell.length_c   1.000
_cell.angle_alpha   90.00
_cell.angle_beta   90.00
_cell.angle_gamma   90.00
#
_symmetry.space_group_name_H-M   'P 1'
#
loop_
_entity.id
_entity.type
_entity.pdbx_description
1 polymer ?
#
loop_
_entity_poly.entity_id
_entity_poly.type
_entity_poly.pdbx_seq_one_letter_code
_entity_poly.pdbx_strand_id
1 'polypeptide(L)'
;MDLAGNFADQSVDYEAFLAVAEQHHSLFDNIQMGLPGGDGIGGLQTVYYDELGTWSHYWGQWSGTGKFTGNEVTQFIHLNWGWNEDGKVNFFNANFDAGFFRDEIAAASASGSE
;
A
#
# COMPACT_ATOMS: atom_id res chain seq x y z
N MET A 1 22.91 -10.92 8.28
CA MET A 1 21.52 -10.62 7.91
C MET A 1 21.54 -9.18 7.49
N ASP A 2 21.44 -8.93 6.18
CA ASP A 2 21.39 -7.58 5.66
C ASP A 2 20.03 -6.98 6.07
N LEU A 3 20.08 -5.99 6.95
CA LEU A 3 18.93 -5.24 7.45
C LEU A 3 18.80 -3.91 6.69
N ALA A 4 19.38 -3.78 5.49
CA ALA A 4 19.05 -2.71 4.56
C ALA A 4 17.57 -2.83 4.20
N GLY A 5 16.72 -2.30 5.08
CA GLY A 5 15.28 -2.34 5.00
C GLY A 5 14.80 -1.74 3.69
N ASN A 6 13.61 -2.19 3.29
CA ASN A 6 12.78 -1.78 2.17
C ASN A 6 12.58 -0.24 2.06
N PHE A 7 13.65 0.48 1.76
CA PHE A 7 13.63 1.89 1.40
C PHE A 7 14.36 2.00 0.06
N ALA A 8 13.79 1.40 -0.99
CA ALA A 8 14.10 1.86 -2.33
C ALA A 8 13.58 3.30 -2.41
N ASP A 9 14.49 4.27 -2.31
CA ASP A 9 14.16 5.67 -2.54
C ASP A 9 13.88 5.85 -4.04
N GLN A 10 12.60 5.81 -4.38
CA GLN A 10 12.13 6.08 -5.72
C GLN A 10 11.30 7.36 -5.68
N SER A 11 11.82 8.40 -6.34
CA SER A 11 11.04 9.59 -6.62
C SER A 11 10.07 9.28 -7.76
N VAL A 12 8.78 9.50 -7.51
CA VAL A 12 7.70 9.43 -8.49
C VAL A 12 6.99 10.78 -8.53
N ASP A 13 6.48 11.17 -9.70
CA ASP A 13 5.62 12.34 -9.78
C ASP A 13 4.19 12.01 -9.33
N TYR A 14 3.36 13.05 -9.24
CA TYR A 14 1.97 12.93 -8.81
C TYR A 14 1.15 11.98 -9.69
N GLU A 15 1.35 12.03 -11.00
CA GLU A 15 0.60 11.20 -11.95
C GLU A 15 0.99 9.73 -11.80
N ALA A 16 2.27 9.43 -11.63
CA ALA A 16 2.74 8.07 -11.35
C ALA A 16 2.22 7.54 -10.01
N PHE A 17 2.11 8.39 -8.98
CA PHE A 17 1.51 7.99 -7.70
C PHE A 17 0.03 7.62 -7.85
N LEU A 18 -0.75 8.41 -8.60
CA LEU A 18 -2.15 8.10 -8.90
C LEU A 18 -2.30 6.83 -9.74
N ALA A 19 -1.44 6.65 -10.74
CA ALA A 19 -1.47 5.47 -11.60
C ALA A 19 -1.29 4.17 -10.81
N VAL A 20 -0.51 4.17 -9.73
CA VAL A 20 -0.38 3.01 -8.83
C VAL A 20 -1.69 2.73 -8.10
N ALA A 21 -2.40 3.76 -7.63
CA ALA A 21 -3.70 3.60 -6.98
C ALA A 21 -4.74 3.08 -7.99
N GLU A 22 -4.78 3.62 -9.20
CA GLU A 22 -5.65 3.14 -10.28
C GLU A 22 -5.34 1.68 -10.65
N GLN A 23 -4.06 1.34 -10.79
CA GLN A 23 -3.63 -0.02 -11.05
C GLN A 23 -4.10 -0.97 -9.95
N HIS A 24 -3.96 -0.60 -8.68
CA HIS A 24 -4.45 -1.40 -7.55
C HIS A 24 -5.97 -1.68 -7.66
N HIS A 25 -6.78 -0.67 -7.97
CA HIS A 25 -8.22 -0.84 -8.19
C HIS A 25 -8.58 -1.58 -9.49
N SER A 26 -7.68 -1.61 -10.48
CA SER A 26 -7.86 -2.40 -11.70
C SER A 26 -7.60 -3.90 -11.46
N LEU A 27 -6.73 -4.22 -10.48
CA LEU A 27 -6.30 -5.59 -10.17
C LEU A 27 -7.17 -6.27 -9.11
N PHE A 28 -7.75 -5.50 -8.17
CA PHE A 28 -8.49 -6.06 -7.04
C PHE A 28 -9.89 -5.45 -6.88
N ASP A 29 -10.86 -6.30 -6.55
CA ASP A 29 -12.19 -5.93 -6.11
C ASP A 29 -12.36 -6.13 -4.60
N ASN A 30 -13.44 -5.58 -4.05
CA ASN A 30 -13.84 -5.74 -2.65
C ASN A 30 -12.71 -5.41 -1.64
N ILE A 31 -11.94 -4.36 -1.95
CA ILE A 31 -10.82 -3.92 -1.13
C ILE A 31 -11.35 -3.39 0.21
N GLN A 32 -10.81 -3.90 1.30
CA GLN A 32 -11.16 -3.47 2.65
C GLN A 32 -9.90 -3.23 3.49
N MET A 33 -10.02 -2.30 4.43
CA MET A 33 -8.99 -1.98 5.40
C MET A 33 -9.62 -1.84 6.79
N GLY A 34 -9.00 -2.45 7.80
CA GLY A 34 -9.53 -2.39 9.16
C GLY A 34 -8.63 -3.07 10.18
N LEU A 35 -9.16 -3.29 11.38
CA LEU A 35 -8.50 -4.11 12.39
C LEU A 35 -8.55 -5.59 12.00
N PRO A 36 -7.46 -6.35 12.22
CA PRO A 36 -7.51 -7.80 12.09
C PRO A 36 -8.58 -8.40 13.01
N GLY A 37 -9.49 -9.20 12.43
CA GLY A 37 -10.47 -9.99 13.19
C GLY A 37 -11.61 -9.20 13.86
N GLY A 38 -11.90 -7.95 13.46
CA GLY A 38 -13.01 -7.20 14.03
C GLY A 38 -13.45 -5.98 13.24
N ASP A 39 -14.52 -5.35 13.71
CA ASP A 39 -15.09 -4.14 13.11
C ASP A 39 -14.38 -2.91 13.68
N GLY A 40 -13.60 -2.22 12.86
CA GLY A 40 -12.93 -0.98 13.25
C GLY A 40 -11.86 -0.55 12.27
N ILE A 41 -11.47 0.72 12.35
CA ILE A 41 -10.31 1.23 11.62
C ILE A 41 -9.04 0.61 12.17
N GLY A 42 -8.10 0.26 11.29
CA GLY A 42 -6.74 -0.06 11.71
C GLY A 42 -6.14 1.06 12.58
N GLY A 43 -5.08 0.75 13.31
CA GLY A 43 -4.46 1.74 14.18
C GLY A 43 -3.87 2.88 13.36
N LEU A 44 -4.14 4.11 13.81
CA LEU A 44 -3.72 5.34 13.17
C LEU A 44 -2.96 6.19 14.19
N GLN A 45 -1.77 6.66 13.81
CA GLN A 45 -0.96 7.51 14.67
C GLN A 45 -0.27 8.59 13.85
N THR A 46 -0.25 9.81 14.38
CA THR A 46 0.63 10.87 13.89
C THR A 46 1.78 11.04 14.88
N VAL A 47 3.01 11.05 14.37
CA VAL A 47 4.25 11.25 15.13
C VAL A 47 4.97 12.48 14.59
N TYR A 48 5.52 13.26 15.51
CA TYR A 48 6.31 14.45 15.21
C TYR A 48 7.76 14.15 15.57
N TYR A 49 8.62 14.08 14.57
CA TYR A 49 10.05 13.84 14.73
C TYR A 49 10.81 15.15 14.55
N ASP A 50 11.77 15.44 15.43
CA ASP A 50 12.55 16.67 15.38
C ASP A 50 13.30 16.86 14.05
N GLU A 51 13.86 15.78 13.49
CA GLU A 51 14.67 15.84 12.25
C GLU A 51 13.95 15.27 11.01
N LEU A 52 12.94 14.41 11.21
CA LEU A 52 12.24 13.72 10.12
C LEU A 52 10.88 14.33 9.78
N GLY A 53 10.45 15.35 10.54
CA GLY A 53 9.18 16.05 10.32
C GLY A 53 7.97 15.28 10.83
N THR A 54 6.80 15.58 10.26
CA THR A 54 5.53 14.97 10.67
C THR A 54 5.22 13.74 9.82
N TRP A 55 4.89 12.63 10.48
CA TRP A 55 4.53 11.38 9.83
C TRP A 55 3.21 10.85 10.37
N SER A 56 2.37 10.33 9.48
CA SER A 56 1.18 9.56 9.84
C SER A 56 1.37 8.10 9.46
N HIS A 57 0.96 7.20 10.34
CA HIS A 57 1.14 5.76 10.25
C HIS A 57 -0.21 5.08 10.34
N TYR A 58 -0.44 4.12 9.45
CA TYR A 58 -1.56 3.19 9.52
C TYR A 58 -1.02 1.78 9.67
N TRP A 59 -1.53 1.01 10.64
CA TRP A 59 -1.29 -0.42 10.74
C TRP A 59 -2.62 -1.17 10.87
N GLY A 60 -2.80 -2.21 10.06
CA GLY A 60 -4.04 -2.96 10.09
C GLY A 60 -4.07 -4.08 9.07
N GLN A 61 -5.23 -4.68 8.94
CA GLN A 61 -5.53 -5.66 7.91
C GLN A 61 -5.92 -4.96 6.61
N TRP A 62 -5.41 -5.48 5.50
CA TRP A 62 -5.92 -5.25 4.16
C TRP A 62 -6.48 -6.56 3.61
N SER A 63 -7.59 -6.50 2.89
CA SER A 63 -8.10 -7.62 2.12
C SER A 63 -8.63 -7.18 0.77
N GLY A 64 -8.68 -8.11 -0.18
CA GLY A 64 -9.23 -7.89 -1.51
C GLY A 64 -9.33 -9.20 -2.30
N THR A 65 -10.08 -9.18 -3.39
CA THR A 65 -10.23 -10.31 -4.31
C THR A 65 -9.57 -9.97 -5.64
N GLY A 66 -8.61 -10.78 -6.09
CA GLY A 66 -7.98 -10.61 -7.40
C GLY A 66 -9.00 -10.76 -8.53
N LYS A 67 -9.08 -9.79 -9.45
CA LYS A 67 -10.06 -9.82 -10.56
C LYS A 67 -9.74 -10.85 -11.63
N PHE A 68 -8.46 -11.18 -11.79
CA PHE A 68 -7.93 -12.10 -12.78
C PHE A 68 -7.65 -13.47 -12.18
N THR A 69 -7.12 -13.53 -10.95
CA THR A 69 -6.89 -14.84 -10.29
C THR A 69 -8.12 -15.37 -9.57
N GLY A 70 -9.05 -14.50 -9.16
CA GLY A 70 -10.20 -14.85 -8.31
C GLY A 70 -9.83 -15.12 -6.84
N ASN A 71 -8.54 -14.98 -6.47
CA ASN A 71 -8.09 -15.30 -5.13
C ASN A 71 -8.47 -14.21 -4.13
N GLU A 72 -9.05 -14.61 -3.00
CA GLU A 72 -9.19 -13.74 -1.84
C GLU A 72 -7.87 -13.67 -1.07
N VAL A 73 -7.41 -12.46 -0.78
CA VAL A 73 -6.18 -12.20 -0.06
C VAL A 73 -6.51 -11.38 1.17
N THR A 74 -5.87 -11.73 2.29
CA THR A 74 -5.93 -10.97 3.55
C THR A 74 -4.55 -10.95 4.17
N GLN A 75 -4.08 -9.76 4.56
CA GLN A 75 -2.76 -9.61 5.19
C GLN A 75 -2.70 -8.40 6.10
N PHE A 76 -1.67 -8.36 6.94
CA PHE A 76 -1.33 -7.17 7.70
C PHE A 76 -0.47 -6.23 6.85
N ILE A 77 -0.76 -4.93 6.91
CA ILE A 77 -0.03 -3.89 6.19
C ILE A 77 0.36 -2.75 7.13
N HIS A 78 1.43 -2.05 6.78
CA HIS A 78 1.85 -0.82 7.42
C HIS A 78 2.08 0.26 6.35
N LEU A 79 1.37 1.38 6.46
CA LEU A 79 1.47 2.51 5.52
C LEU A 79 1.91 3.75 6.27
N ASN A 80 2.77 4.54 5.64
CA ASN A 80 3.36 5.74 6.23
C ASN A 80 3.26 6.90 5.25
N TRP A 81 2.87 8.07 5.74
CA TRP A 81 2.83 9.33 4.99
C TRP A 81 3.65 10.38 5.71
N GLY A 82 4.71 10.87 5.06
CA GLY A 82 5.49 12.01 5.51
C GLY A 82 4.92 13.30 4.93
N TRP A 83 4.74 14.32 5.76
CA TRP A 83 4.08 15.57 5.41
C TRP A 83 5.09 16.71 5.28
N ASN A 84 4.93 17.57 4.28
CA ASN A 84 5.68 18.83 4.18
C ASN A 84 5.03 19.95 5.00
N GLU A 85 5.69 21.11 5.05
CA GLU A 85 5.23 22.29 5.80
C GLU A 85 3.88 22.85 5.29
N ASP A 86 3.54 22.60 4.02
CA ASP A 86 2.26 22.98 3.43
C ASP A 86 1.12 21.99 3.75
N GLY A 87 1.39 20.95 4.55
CA GLY A 87 0.42 19.92 4.89
C GLY A 87 0.08 18.97 3.73
N LYS A 88 1.00 18.79 2.77
CA LYS A 88 0.89 17.82 1.68
C LYS A 88 1.77 16.60 1.93
N VAL A 89 1.34 15.44 1.44
CA VAL A 89 2.17 14.24 1.43
C VAL A 89 3.39 14.47 0.52
N ASN A 90 4.59 14.29 1.07
CA ASN A 90 5.86 14.37 0.34
C ASN A 90 6.63 13.04 0.35
N PHE A 91 6.25 12.12 1.25
CA PHE A 91 6.80 10.77 1.30
C PHE A 91 5.69 9.76 1.53
N PHE A 92 5.79 8.61 0.88
CA PHE A 92 4.94 7.46 1.12
C PHE A 92 5.79 6.20 1.26
N ASN A 93 5.52 5.40 2.28
CA ASN A 93 6.15 4.08 2.45
C ASN A 93 5.07 3.05 2.77
N ALA A 94 5.11 1.91 2.08
CA ALA A 94 4.21 0.80 2.32
C ALA A 94 5.01 -0.47 2.61
N ASN A 95 4.60 -1.20 3.64
CA ASN A 95 5.16 -2.50 4.00
C ASN A 95 4.04 -3.53 4.00
N PHE A 96 4.17 -4.51 3.11
CA PHE A 96 3.24 -5.62 2.91
C PHE A 96 3.97 -6.73 2.13
N ASP A 97 3.40 -7.94 2.09
CA ASP A 97 3.92 -9.01 1.22
C ASP A 97 3.49 -8.72 -0.22
N ALA A 98 4.41 -8.32 -1.10
CA ALA A 98 4.08 -7.96 -2.48
C ALA A 98 3.79 -9.16 -3.41
N GLY A 99 3.86 -10.39 -2.91
CA GLY A 99 3.66 -11.61 -3.71
C GLY A 99 2.32 -11.64 -4.45
N PHE A 100 1.23 -11.32 -3.76
CA PHE A 100 -0.12 -11.32 -4.35
C PHE A 100 -0.29 -10.29 -5.47
N PHE A 101 0.32 -9.10 -5.35
CA PHE A 101 0.30 -8.10 -6.42
C PHE A 101 1.01 -8.61 -7.66
N ARG A 102 2.21 -9.19 -7.49
CA ARG A 102 2.98 -9.73 -8.61
C ARG A 102 2.21 -10.83 -9.33
N ASP A 103 1.59 -11.73 -8.57
CA ASP A 103 0.84 -12.86 -9.12
C ASP A 103 -0.41 -12.36 -9.88
N GLU A 104 -1.09 -11.34 -9.36
CA GLU A 104 -2.25 -10.72 -10.02
C GLU A 104 -1.85 -9.94 -11.29
N ILE A 105 -0.74 -9.20 -11.27
CA ILE A 105 -0.19 -8.52 -12.46
C ILE A 105 0.17 -9.53 -13.55
N ALA A 106 0.76 -10.66 -13.18
CA ALA A 106 1.08 -11.72 -14.12
C ALA A 106 -0.19 -12.33 -14.75
N ALA A 107 -1.23 -12.57 -13.95
CA ALA A 107 -2.52 -13.05 -14.44
C ALA A 107 -3.21 -12.03 -15.36
N ALA A 108 -3.22 -10.75 -14.99
CA ALA A 108 -3.75 -9.67 -15.83
C ALA A 108 -3.06 -9.61 -17.19
N SER A 109 -1.72 -9.68 -17.20
CA SER A 109 -0.91 -9.66 -18.43
C SER A 109 -1.20 -10.86 -19.34
N ALA A 110 -1.41 -12.04 -18.76
CA ALA A 110 -1.80 -13.24 -19.51
C ALA A 110 -3.20 -13.11 -20.12
N SER A 111 -4.16 -12.53 -19.41
CA SER A 111 -5.54 -12.35 -19.88
C SER A 111 -5.70 -11.33 -21.01
N GLY A 112 -4.81 -10.33 -21.11
CA GLY A 112 -4.78 -9.35 -22.19
C GLY A 112 -4.03 -9.82 -23.44
N SER A 113 -3.48 -11.04 -23.42
CA SER A 113 -2.70 -11.62 -24.52
C SER A 113 -3.51 -12.61 -25.39
N GLU A 114 -4.81 -12.78 -25.10
CA GLU A 114 -5.78 -13.53 -25.92
C GLU A 114 -6.60 -12.61 -26.83
#